data_AF-A0A521ESS8-F1
#
_entry.id   AF-A0A521ESS8-F1
#
_cell.length_a   1.000
_cell.length_b   1.000
_cell.length_c   1.000
_cell.angle_alpha   90.00
_cell.angle_beta   90.00
_cell.angle_gamma   90.00
#
_symmetry.space_group_name_H-M   'P 1'
#
loop_
_entity.id
_entity.type
_entity.pdbx_description
1 polymer ?
#
loop_
_entity_poly.entity_id
_entity_poly.type
_entity_poly.pdbx_seq_one_letter_code
_entity_poly.pdbx_strand_id
1 'polypeptide(L)'
;MRYILCHWIQEDLDEPVKIYSEVDEEGHELRKVEVYRDGTADYATQEVAVGQAGLALILFPSIEEINMDSETVAEEISPAEFKNIWKKYVG
;
A
#
# COMPACT_ATOMS: atom_id res chain seq x y z
N MET A 1 -1.08 14.87 4.18
CA MET A 1 -1.26 13.42 3.93
C MET A 1 -1.04 13.12 2.47
N ARG A 2 -0.38 12.00 2.17
CA ARG A 2 -0.18 11.46 0.81
C ARG A 2 -0.84 10.09 0.71
N TYR A 3 -1.28 9.72 -0.48
CA TYR A 3 -1.89 8.43 -0.76
C TYR A 3 -1.17 7.85 -1.96
N ILE A 4 -0.61 6.66 -1.80
CA ILE A 4 0.27 6.06 -2.80
C ILE A 4 -0.32 4.72 -3.22
N LEU A 5 -0.33 4.45 -4.52
CA LEU A 5 -0.51 3.13 -5.09
C LEU A 5 0.85 2.66 -5.60
N CYS A 6 1.33 1.52 -5.11
CA CYS A 6 2.45 0.79 -5.67
C CYS A 6 1.95 -0.49 -6.34
N HIS A 7 2.30 -0.68 -7.62
CA HIS A 7 2.16 -1.94 -8.32
C HIS A 7 3.48 -2.70 -8.24
N TRP A 8 3.47 -3.89 -7.65
CA TRP A 8 4.64 -4.75 -7.57
C TRP A 8 4.59 -5.83 -8.65
N ILE A 9 5.51 -5.73 -9.60
CA ILE A 9 5.70 -6.63 -10.74
C ILE A 9 6.51 -7.84 -10.28
N GLN A 10 5.83 -8.79 -9.65
CA GLN A 10 6.40 -10.08 -9.26
C GLN A 10 5.52 -11.24 -9.77
N GLU A 11 6.05 -12.47 -9.77
CA GLU A 11 5.33 -13.68 -10.19
C GLU A 11 4.84 -14.55 -9.01
N ASP A 12 5.36 -14.34 -7.80
CA ASP A 12 4.96 -15.02 -6.58
C ASP A 12 3.45 -14.88 -6.31
N LEU A 13 2.81 -15.99 -5.96
CA LEU A 13 1.37 -16.03 -5.69
C LEU A 13 1.04 -15.61 -4.26
N ASP A 14 2.02 -15.71 -3.35
CA ASP A 14 1.84 -15.41 -1.92
C ASP A 14 2.17 -13.95 -1.60
N GLU A 15 2.71 -13.20 -2.56
CA GLU A 15 3.02 -11.77 -2.42
C GLU A 15 1.94 -10.88 -3.06
N PRO A 16 1.69 -9.66 -2.52
CA PRO A 16 0.71 -8.75 -3.10
C PRO A 16 1.19 -8.16 -4.43
N VAL A 17 0.24 -7.82 -5.29
CA VAL A 17 0.51 -7.18 -6.60
C VAL A 17 0.19 -5.69 -6.58
N LYS A 18 -0.63 -5.23 -5.63
CA LYS A 18 -0.91 -3.81 -5.40
C LYS A 18 -0.89 -3.48 -3.93
N ILE A 19 -0.21 -2.41 -3.58
CA ILE A 19 -0.11 -1.90 -2.21
C ILE A 19 -0.62 -0.47 -2.23
N TYR A 20 -1.61 -0.19 -1.38
CA TYR A 20 -2.19 1.13 -1.19
C TYR A 20 -1.80 1.64 0.18
N SER A 21 -1.14 2.78 0.27
CA SER A 21 -0.65 3.33 1.53
C SER A 21 -1.17 4.74 1.78
N GLU A 22 -1.64 5.01 3.00
CA GLU A 22 -1.88 6.36 3.50
C GLU A 22 -0.72 6.77 4.40
N VAL A 23 -0.10 7.91 4.07
CA VAL A 23 1.10 8.41 4.72
C VAL A 23 0.83 9.82 5.26
N ASP A 24 1.27 10.08 6.48
CA ASP A 24 1.13 11.40 7.10
C ASP A 24 2.11 12.44 6.50
N GLU A 25 2.12 13.64 7.07
CA GLU A 25 2.99 14.74 6.61
C GLU A 25 4.44 14.58 7.07
N GLU A 26 4.69 13.74 8.06
CA GLU A 26 6.03 13.41 8.57
C GLU A 26 6.66 12.23 7.82
N GLY A 27 5.88 11.53 6.99
CA GLY A 27 6.32 10.39 6.21
C GLY A 27 6.04 9.04 6.86
N HIS A 28 5.27 8.96 7.94
CA HIS A 28 4.90 7.68 8.55
C HIS A 28 3.68 7.09 7.86
N GLU A 29 3.73 5.78 7.58
CA GLU A 29 2.58 5.05 7.08
C GLU A 29 1.56 4.88 8.22
N LEU A 30 0.32 5.32 7.98
CA LEU A 30 -0.77 5.25 8.96
C LEU A 30 -1.61 3.98 8.79
N ARG A 31 -1.83 3.60 7.53
CA ARG A 31 -2.58 2.40 7.17
C ARG A 31 -2.30 1.99 5.73
N LYS A 32 -2.48 0.70 5.45
CA LYS A 32 -2.31 0.16 4.10
C LYS A 32 -3.30 -0.97 3.77
N VAL A 33 -3.47 -1.20 2.47
CA VAL A 33 -4.16 -2.37 1.91
C VAL A 33 -3.24 -3.05 0.91
N GLU A 34 -3.04 -4.35 1.05
CA GLU A 34 -2.25 -5.19 0.16
C GLU A 34 -3.18 -6.12 -0.59
N VAL A 35 -3.25 -6.00 -1.91
CA VAL A 35 -4.15 -6.76 -2.77
C VAL A 35 -3.35 -7.82 -3.52
N TYR A 36 -3.79 -9.06 -3.39
CA TYR A 36 -3.17 -10.23 -4.01
C TYR A 36 -3.73 -10.50 -5.41
N ARG A 37 -3.04 -11.35 -6.17
CA ARG A 37 -3.38 -11.69 -7.56
C ARG A 37 -4.76 -12.35 -7.68
N ASP A 38 -5.19 -13.07 -6.65
CA ASP A 38 -6.52 -13.69 -6.58
C ASP A 38 -7.66 -12.72 -6.22
N GLY A 39 -7.32 -11.47 -5.91
CA GLY A 39 -8.26 -10.41 -5.55
C GLY A 39 -8.61 -10.35 -4.06
N THR A 40 -8.03 -11.21 -3.23
CA THR A 40 -8.07 -11.06 -1.77
C THR A 40 -7.20 -9.88 -1.34
N ALA A 41 -7.40 -9.42 -0.10
CA ALA A 41 -6.59 -8.34 0.44
C ALA A 41 -6.37 -8.47 1.94
N ASP A 42 -5.16 -8.12 2.34
CA ASP A 42 -4.76 -7.89 3.71
C ASP A 42 -4.68 -6.39 3.98
N TYR A 43 -4.73 -5.99 5.25
CA TYR A 43 -4.63 -4.58 5.62
C TYR A 43 -4.02 -4.39 6.99
N ALA A 44 -3.44 -3.21 7.19
CA ALA A 44 -2.91 -2.81 8.49
C ALA A 44 -3.27 -1.35 8.80
N THR A 45 -3.42 -1.06 10.09
CA THR A 45 -3.46 0.27 10.71
C THR A 45 -2.42 0.31 11.83
N GLN A 46 -2.36 1.40 12.58
CA GLN A 46 -1.49 1.49 13.76
C GLN A 46 -1.88 0.51 14.88
N GLU A 47 -3.14 0.04 14.90
CA GLU A 47 -3.70 -0.81 15.96
C GLU A 47 -3.95 -2.25 15.50
N VAL A 48 -4.16 -2.47 14.19
CA VAL A 48 -4.61 -3.75 13.63
C VAL A 48 -3.71 -4.17 12.49
N ALA A 49 -3.37 -5.44 12.44
CA ALA A 49 -2.78 -6.11 11.28
C ALA A 49 -3.63 -7.34 10.96
N VAL A 50 -4.06 -7.47 9.71
CA VAL A 50 -4.81 -8.63 9.20
C VAL A 50 -3.96 -9.33 8.16
N GLY A 51 -3.87 -10.67 8.28
CA GLY A 51 -3.05 -11.50 7.42
C GLY A 51 -1.56 -11.22 7.59
N GLN A 52 -0.85 -10.98 6.48
CA GLN A 52 0.59 -10.67 6.46
C GLN A 52 0.90 -9.17 6.43
N ALA A 53 -0.12 -8.31 6.29
CA ALA A 53 0.10 -6.87 6.18
C ALA A 53 0.65 -6.27 7.49
N GLY A 54 1.70 -5.45 7.37
CA GLY A 54 2.26 -4.64 8.46
C GLY A 54 2.80 -3.30 7.99
N LEU A 55 2.69 -2.25 8.79
CA LEU A 55 3.12 -0.90 8.39
C LEU A 55 4.65 -0.80 8.25
N ALA A 56 5.10 0.09 7.37
CA ALA A 56 6.50 0.46 7.27
C ALA A 56 7.03 1.00 8.62
N LEU A 57 8.16 0.47 9.07
CA LEU A 57 8.83 0.90 10.31
C LEU A 57 9.77 2.09 10.12
N ILE A 58 9.96 2.50 8.86
CA ILE A 58 10.81 3.63 8.45
C ILE A 58 9.94 4.66 7.73
N LEU A 59 10.51 5.85 7.51
CA LEU A 59 9.85 6.87 6.69
C LEU A 59 9.57 6.32 5.29
N PHE A 60 8.36 6.60 4.82
CA PHE A 60 7.87 6.15 3.54
C PHE A 60 8.70 6.81 2.42
N PRO A 61 9.29 6.03 1.51
CA PRO A 61 10.15 6.56 0.45
C PRO A 61 9.37 7.51 -0.48
N SER A 62 10.10 8.36 -1.20
CA SER A 62 9.52 9.13 -2.30
C SER A 62 9.09 8.20 -3.44
N ILE A 63 8.17 8.67 -4.29
CA ILE A 63 7.73 7.90 -5.46
C ILE A 63 8.89 7.69 -6.43
N GLU A 64 9.76 8.68 -6.56
CA GLU A 64 10.96 8.59 -7.36
C GLU A 64 11.89 7.48 -6.86
N GLU A 65 12.10 7.37 -5.55
CA GLU A 65 12.90 6.29 -4.95
C GLU A 65 12.26 4.92 -5.14
N ILE A 66 10.93 4.80 -4.99
CA ILE A 66 10.23 3.53 -5.23
C ILE A 66 10.42 3.13 -6.70
N ASN A 67 10.17 4.05 -7.64
CA ASN A 67 10.29 3.82 -9.08
C ASN A 67 11.73 3.62 -9.59
N MET A 68 12.76 3.76 -8.74
CA MET A 68 14.11 3.32 -9.09
C MET A 68 14.23 1.79 -9.12
N ASP A 69 13.35 1.08 -8.40
CA ASP A 69 13.24 -0.37 -8.49
C ASP A 69 12.39 -0.76 -9.70
N SER A 70 12.99 -1.50 -10.64
CA SER A 70 12.34 -1.97 -11.86
C SER A 70 11.17 -2.92 -11.62
N GLU A 71 11.09 -3.53 -10.44
CA GLU A 71 9.98 -4.39 -10.05
C GLU A 71 8.77 -3.59 -9.56
N THR A 72 8.86 -2.26 -9.41
CA THR A 72 7.75 -1.46 -8.87
C THR A 72 7.36 -0.30 -9.76
N VAL A 73 6.08 0.04 -9.73
CA VAL A 73 5.52 1.24 -10.32
C VAL A 73 4.61 1.91 -9.31
N ALA A 74 5.03 3.05 -8.78
CA ALA A 74 4.32 3.84 -7.80
C ALA A 74 3.81 5.17 -8.36
N GLU A 75 2.63 5.58 -7.91
CA GLU A 75 2.00 6.85 -8.22
C GLU A 75 1.23 7.41 -7.02
N GLU A 76 1.10 8.74 -6.94
CA GLU A 76 0.14 9.34 -6.00
C GLU A 76 -1.27 9.15 -6.53
N ILE A 77 -2.17 8.73 -5.64
CA ILE A 77 -3.59 8.59 -5.92
C ILE A 77 -4.39 9.62 -5.12
N SER A 78 -5.63 9.85 -5.52
CA SER A 78 -6.48 10.75 -4.77
C SER A 78 -6.90 10.14 -3.41
N PRO A 79 -7.16 10.97 -2.39
CA PRO A 79 -7.74 10.49 -1.13
C PRO A 79 -9.07 9.73 -1.33
N ALA A 80 -9.83 10.12 -2.36
CA ALA A 80 -11.10 9.48 -2.71
C ALA A 80 -10.90 8.06 -3.26
N GLU A 81 -9.89 7.85 -4.11
CA GLU A 81 -9.51 6.52 -4.59
C GLU A 81 -9.09 5.62 -3.45
N PHE A 82 -8.18 6.10 -2.57
CA PHE A 82 -7.76 5.32 -1.41
C PHE A 82 -8.95 4.95 -0.52
N LYS A 83 -9.83 5.92 -0.21
CA LYS A 83 -11.03 5.67 0.60
C LYS A 83 -11.96 4.62 -0.02
N ASN A 84 -12.10 4.60 -1.35
CA ASN A 84 -12.89 3.59 -2.04
C ASN A 84 -12.27 2.20 -1.93
N ILE A 85 -10.94 2.09 -2.06
CA ILE A 85 -10.21 0.83 -1.87
C ILE A 85 -10.31 0.35 -0.42
N TRP A 86 -10.10 1.24 0.54
CA TRP A 86 -10.25 0.93 1.97
C TRP A 86 -11.64 0.38 2.27
N LYS A 87 -12.70 1.07 1.84
CA LYS A 87 -14.08 0.61 2.02
C LYS A 87 -14.35 -0.73 1.33
N LYS A 88 -13.75 -0.98 0.16
CA LYS A 88 -13.95 -2.23 -0.59
C LYS A 88 -13.43 -3.45 0.16
N TYR A 89 -12.27 -3.34 0.81
CA TYR A 89 -11.59 -4.49 1.43
C TYR A 89 -11.72 -4.56 2.95
N VAL A 90 -11.88 -3.42 3.62
CA VAL A 90 -11.87 -3.32 5.09
C VAL A 90 -13.28 -3.08 5.67
N GLY A 91 -14.08 -2.24 5.01
CA GLY A 91 -15.44 -1.86 5.45
C GLY A 91 -15.63 -0.39 5.76
#